data_AF-A0A3P9HHD1-F1
#
_entry.id   AF-A0A3P9HHD1-F1
#
_cell.length_a   1.000
_cell.length_b   1.000
_cell.length_c   1.000
_cell.angle_alpha   90.00
_cell.angle_beta   90.00
_cell.angle_gamma   90.00
#
_symmetry.space_group_name_H-M   'P 1'
#
loop_
_entity.id
_entity.type
_entity.pdbx_description
1 polymer ?
#
loop_
_entity_poly.entity_id
_entity_poly.type
_entity_poly.pdbx_seq_one_letter_code
_entity_poly.pdbx_strand_id
1 'polypeptide(L)'
;HSHFFTRLFMFFSHFLLSNPPDTFSYFCCSCSRECIQADPQCAWCLAPDFWFRCHTLETLLTGGCPERYIYNPQSSMQVAKNESRKDSADSTPLFLQPQEFSIQLRPGVPQSFPLNIFMPTDQPTDLTLDISDVPDGVNITLNSAAKGNPRLVQVRTTL
;
A
#
# COMPACT_ATOMS: atom_id res chain seq x y z
N HIS A 1 56.84 -46.91 13.78
CA HIS A 1 56.32 -45.88 14.70
C HIS A 1 56.94 -44.50 14.34
N SER A 2 56.73 -43.98 13.13
CA SER A 2 57.28 -42.66 12.72
C SER A 2 56.67 -42.01 11.45
N HIS A 3 55.55 -42.50 10.92
CA HIS A 3 54.92 -41.90 9.72
C HIS A 3 53.41 -41.63 9.86
N PHE A 4 52.83 -41.86 11.03
CA PHE A 4 51.40 -41.61 11.26
C PHE A 4 51.12 -40.20 11.78
N PHE A 5 52.12 -39.51 12.33
CA PHE A 5 51.92 -38.21 12.98
C PHE A 5 51.97 -37.01 12.02
N THR A 6 52.50 -37.18 10.79
CA THR A 6 52.72 -36.07 9.85
C THR A 6 51.61 -35.92 8.79
N ARG A 7 50.50 -36.67 8.91
CA ARG A 7 49.30 -36.45 8.08
C ARG A 7 48.07 -35.97 8.86
N LEU A 8 48.17 -35.89 10.19
CA LEU A 8 47.13 -35.26 11.01
C LEU A 8 47.30 -33.73 11.10
N PHE A 9 48.52 -33.23 10.86
CA PHE A 9 48.82 -31.79 10.91
C PHE A 9 48.51 -31.00 9.63
N MET A 10 48.17 -31.66 8.52
CA MET A 10 47.73 -30.99 7.28
C MET A 10 46.23 -31.06 7.01
N PHE A 11 45.43 -31.69 7.89
CA PHE A 11 43.97 -31.53 7.88
C PHE A 11 43.47 -30.51 8.92
N PHE A 12 44.31 -30.15 9.89
CA PHE A 12 44.02 -29.13 10.91
C PHE A 12 44.38 -27.69 10.50
N SER A 13 44.94 -27.47 9.31
CA SER A 13 45.24 -26.12 8.77
C SER A 13 44.30 -25.66 7.65
N HIS A 14 43.30 -26.47 7.26
CA HIS A 14 42.22 -26.05 6.35
C HIS A 14 40.90 -25.74 7.07
N PHE A 15 40.86 -25.85 8.39
CA PHE A 15 39.72 -25.43 9.23
C PHE A 15 39.95 -24.03 9.83
N LEU A 16 40.67 -23.17 9.10
CA LEU A 16 40.90 -21.76 9.44
C LEU A 16 40.33 -20.82 8.36
N LEU A 17 39.12 -21.07 7.87
CA LEU A 17 38.30 -20.07 7.16
C LEU A 17 36.86 -20.61 7.01
N SER A 18 35.88 -19.78 7.34
CA SER A 18 34.41 -20.02 7.37
C SER A 18 33.92 -20.84 8.57
N ASN A 19 33.12 -20.33 9.51
CA ASN A 19 32.14 -19.25 9.48
C ASN A 19 32.28 -18.41 10.76
N PRO A 20 32.23 -17.06 10.72
CA PRO A 20 31.84 -16.34 11.92
C PRO A 20 30.43 -16.81 12.33
N PRO A 21 30.08 -16.84 13.62
CA PRO A 21 28.66 -16.84 13.96
C PRO A 21 28.05 -15.63 13.25
N ASP A 22 26.90 -15.79 12.59
CA ASP A 22 26.13 -14.70 12.00
C ASP A 22 25.57 -13.78 13.10
N THR A 23 26.44 -13.22 13.92
CA THR A 23 26.17 -12.08 14.76
C THR A 23 26.14 -10.85 13.86
N PHE A 24 24.93 -10.31 13.73
CA PHE A 24 24.67 -8.96 13.25
C PHE A 24 24.80 -8.71 11.73
N SER A 25 23.96 -9.38 10.95
CA SER A 25 23.29 -8.70 9.82
C SER A 25 21.76 -8.70 9.98
N TYR A 26 21.29 -8.61 11.23
CA TYR A 26 19.89 -8.31 11.54
C TYR A 26 19.58 -6.80 11.55
N PHE A 27 20.52 -5.98 11.09
CA PHE A 27 20.30 -4.55 10.86
C PHE A 27 19.82 -4.30 9.43
N CYS A 28 18.88 -5.11 8.94
CA CYS A 28 18.19 -4.78 7.71
C CYS A 28 17.29 -3.58 8.02
N CYS A 29 17.68 -2.41 7.50
CA CYS A 29 16.96 -1.14 7.45
C CYS A 29 15.58 -1.16 8.13
N SER A 30 15.49 -0.65 9.37
CA SER A 30 14.26 -0.12 9.98
C SER A 30 13.02 -0.19 9.09
N CYS A 31 12.34 -1.33 9.07
CA CYS A 31 11.35 -1.57 8.04
C CYS A 31 10.06 -0.82 8.41
N SER A 32 9.86 0.34 7.78
CA SER A 32 8.68 1.18 8.00
C SER A 32 7.41 0.51 7.44
N ARG A 33 7.53 -0.42 6.50
CA ARG A 33 6.39 -1.06 5.83
C ARG A 33 5.54 -1.89 6.80
N GLU A 34 6.15 -2.74 7.59
CA GLU A 34 5.51 -3.62 8.57
C GLU A 34 4.77 -2.79 9.62
N CYS A 35 5.36 -1.65 10.02
CA CYS A 35 4.70 -0.70 10.92
C CYS A 35 3.43 -0.10 10.30
N ILE A 36 3.50 0.39 9.07
CA ILE A 36 2.34 1.01 8.39
C ILE A 36 1.27 -0.03 8.06
N GLN A 37 1.64 -1.28 7.82
CA GLN A 37 0.69 -2.39 7.59
C GLN A 37 0.07 -2.93 8.88
N ALA A 38 0.72 -2.76 10.03
CA ALA A 38 0.21 -3.28 11.30
C ALA A 38 -1.09 -2.60 11.76
N ASP A 39 -1.20 -1.28 11.62
CA ASP A 39 -2.41 -0.54 11.99
C ASP A 39 -2.54 0.76 11.17
N PRO A 40 -3.77 1.15 10.74
CA PRO A 40 -4.02 2.41 10.04
C PRO A 40 -3.59 3.68 10.77
N GLN A 41 -3.39 3.63 12.09
CA GLN A 41 -2.95 4.75 12.92
C GLN A 41 -1.43 4.81 13.09
N CYS A 42 -0.71 3.75 12.74
CA CYS A 42 0.75 3.69 12.88
C CYS A 42 1.45 4.65 11.93
N ALA A 43 2.47 5.33 12.46
CA ALA A 43 3.43 6.15 11.74
C ALA A 43 4.85 5.69 12.10
N TRP A 44 5.83 6.09 11.30
CA TRP A 44 7.22 5.71 11.47
C TRP A 44 8.14 6.91 11.66
N CYS A 45 8.97 6.93 12.71
CA CYS A 45 9.99 7.95 12.91
C CYS A 45 11.32 7.56 12.24
N LEU A 46 11.78 8.40 11.32
CA LEU A 46 13.04 8.24 10.56
C LEU A 46 14.26 8.84 11.28
N ALA A 47 14.09 9.46 12.45
CA ALA A 47 15.18 10.11 13.14
C ALA A 47 16.18 9.04 13.67
N PRO A 48 17.50 9.21 13.42
CA PRO A 48 18.50 8.19 13.66
C PRO A 48 18.62 7.77 15.14
N ASP A 49 18.45 8.72 16.06
CA ASP A 49 18.62 8.49 17.51
C ASP A 49 17.29 8.29 18.26
N PHE A 50 16.19 8.01 17.53
CA PHE A 50 14.88 7.78 18.14
C PHE A 50 14.70 6.31 18.56
N TRP A 51 14.36 6.10 19.82
CA TRP A 51 14.38 4.80 20.51
C TRP A 51 13.15 3.93 20.22
N PHE A 52 12.01 4.51 19.83
CA PHE A 52 10.82 3.76 19.39
C PHE A 52 10.32 4.29 18.04
N ARG A 53 10.56 3.55 16.95
CA ARG A 53 10.31 4.11 15.61
C ARG A 53 8.90 3.89 15.08
N CYS A 54 8.13 2.95 15.62
CA CYS A 54 6.74 2.69 15.22
C CYS A 54 5.77 3.00 16.35
N HIS A 55 4.87 3.95 16.14
CA HIS A 55 3.73 4.22 17.03
C HIS A 55 2.70 5.09 16.30
N THR A 56 1.58 5.39 16.94
CA THR A 56 0.67 6.47 16.49
C THR A 56 1.41 7.80 16.33
N LEU A 57 0.94 8.61 15.38
CA LEU A 57 1.49 9.95 15.10
C LEU A 57 1.63 10.80 16.37
N GLU A 58 0.58 10.84 17.20
CA GLU A 58 0.54 11.61 18.44
C GLU A 58 1.63 11.19 19.43
N THR A 59 1.84 9.88 19.62
CA THR A 59 2.86 9.38 20.54
C THR A 59 4.27 9.65 20.02
N LEU A 60 4.50 9.56 18.70
CA LEU A 60 5.80 9.92 18.11
C LEU A 60 6.12 11.40 18.33
N LEU A 61 5.15 12.28 18.08
CA LEU A 61 5.31 13.73 18.29
C LEU A 61 5.57 14.05 19.78
N THR A 62 4.77 13.48 20.68
CA THR A 62 4.90 13.68 22.14
C THR A 62 6.22 13.11 22.68
N GLY A 63 6.69 12.00 22.09
CA GLY A 63 7.98 11.40 22.41
C GLY A 63 9.20 12.17 21.87
N GLY A 64 8.99 13.25 21.10
CA GLY A 64 10.05 14.11 20.59
C GLY A 64 10.57 13.74 19.20
N CYS A 65 9.89 12.89 18.44
CA CYS A 65 10.22 12.70 17.03
C CYS A 65 9.92 14.00 16.27
N PRO A 66 10.89 14.65 15.62
CA PRO A 66 10.61 15.86 14.87
C PRO A 66 9.70 15.54 13.70
N GLU A 67 8.66 16.34 13.48
CA GLU A 67 7.63 16.11 12.45
C GLU A 67 8.22 15.85 11.05
N ARG A 68 9.28 16.56 10.68
CA ARG A 68 10.00 16.37 9.39
C ARG A 68 10.60 14.98 9.19
N TYR A 69 10.79 14.21 10.27
CA TYR A 69 11.28 12.83 10.23
C TYR A 69 10.14 11.82 10.37
N ILE A 70 8.87 12.23 10.45
CA ILE A 70 7.76 11.30 10.54
C ILE A 70 7.34 10.87 9.13
N TYR A 71 7.50 9.58 8.86
CA TYR A 71 6.91 8.91 7.71
C TYR A 71 5.51 8.41 8.08
N ASN A 72 4.51 9.04 7.47
CA ASN A 72 3.10 8.72 7.68
C ASN A 72 2.36 8.85 6.34
N PRO A 73 2.48 7.85 5.45
CA PRO A 73 1.93 7.94 4.09
C PRO A 73 0.42 8.09 4.15
N GLN A 74 -0.11 9.14 3.54
CA GLN A 74 -1.54 9.38 3.46
C GLN A 74 -2.09 8.85 2.14
N SER A 75 -3.36 8.43 2.18
CA SER A 75 -4.09 8.15 0.96
C SER A 75 -4.23 9.41 0.11
N SER A 76 -4.17 9.27 -1.21
CA SER A 76 -4.39 10.37 -2.14
C SER A 76 -5.09 9.88 -3.41
N MET A 77 -5.79 10.78 -4.09
CA MET A 77 -6.45 10.50 -5.36
C MET A 77 -6.13 11.62 -6.35
N GLN A 78 -5.85 11.24 -7.58
CA GLN A 78 -5.63 12.15 -8.69
C GLN A 78 -6.51 11.74 -9.86
N VAL A 79 -7.25 12.69 -10.43
CA VAL A 79 -8.10 12.44 -11.59
C VAL A 79 -7.24 12.62 -12.84
N ALA A 80 -7.05 11.53 -13.60
CA ALA A 80 -6.24 11.53 -14.82
C ALA A 80 -7.08 11.94 -16.04
N LYS A 81 -8.34 11.52 -16.09
CA LYS A 81 -9.26 11.83 -17.20
C LYS A 81 -10.67 12.10 -16.68
N ASN A 82 -11.20 13.29 -17.01
CA ASN A 82 -12.53 13.73 -16.63
C ASN A 82 -13.17 14.60 -17.71
N GLU A 83 -13.40 14.00 -18.87
CA GLU A 83 -14.11 14.64 -19.97
C GLU A 83 -15.59 14.80 -19.62
N SER A 84 -16.17 15.95 -20.00
CA SER A 84 -17.61 16.18 -19.93
C SER A 84 -18.34 15.34 -20.96
N ARG A 85 -19.52 14.82 -20.60
CA ARG A 85 -20.43 14.24 -21.59
C ARG A 85 -20.74 15.29 -22.66
N LYS A 86 -20.61 14.93 -23.93
CA LYS A 86 -21.09 15.76 -25.05
C LYS A 86 -22.58 15.47 -25.21
N ASP A 87 -23.41 16.49 -25.04
CA ASP A 87 -24.86 16.38 -25.20
C ASP A 87 -25.21 16.12 -26.66
N SER A 88 -25.42 14.86 -27.01
CA SER A 88 -26.08 14.46 -28.25
C SER A 88 -27.30 13.62 -27.90
N ALA A 89 -28.48 14.18 -28.21
CA ALA A 89 -29.79 13.69 -27.84
C ALA A 89 -30.03 12.19 -28.14
N ASP A 90 -30.82 11.58 -27.25
CA ASP A 90 -31.57 10.32 -27.36
C ASP A 90 -30.82 9.00 -27.65
N SER A 91 -29.50 8.99 -27.82
CA SER A 91 -28.78 7.73 -28.11
C SER A 91 -27.38 7.63 -27.50
N THR A 92 -27.04 8.48 -26.52
CA THR A 92 -25.69 8.48 -25.97
C THR A 92 -25.41 7.19 -25.19
N PRO A 93 -24.29 6.50 -25.46
CA PRO A 93 -23.90 5.30 -24.72
C PRO A 93 -23.64 5.60 -23.24
N LEU A 94 -23.55 4.52 -22.44
CA LEU A 94 -23.07 4.56 -21.06
C LEU A 94 -21.81 5.43 -20.96
N PHE A 95 -21.81 6.39 -20.04
CA PHE A 95 -20.68 7.29 -19.82
C PHE A 95 -20.40 7.44 -18.32
N LEU A 96 -19.13 7.41 -17.93
CA LEU A 96 -18.66 7.55 -16.55
C LEU A 96 -17.88 8.86 -16.39
N GLN A 97 -17.98 9.47 -15.21
CA GLN A 97 -17.11 10.59 -14.83
C GLN A 97 -16.66 10.50 -13.36
N PRO A 98 -15.36 10.62 -13.06
CA PRO A 98 -14.25 10.63 -14.02
C PRO A 98 -14.12 9.31 -14.79
N GLN A 99 -13.44 9.33 -15.94
CA GLN A 99 -13.16 8.10 -16.71
C GLN A 99 -11.92 7.39 -16.19
N GLU A 100 -10.98 8.14 -15.64
CA GLU A 100 -9.72 7.60 -15.14
C GLU A 100 -9.24 8.40 -13.93
N PHE A 101 -8.80 7.68 -12.90
CA PHE A 101 -8.20 8.23 -11.70
C PHE A 101 -7.11 7.29 -11.19
N SER A 102 -6.10 7.85 -10.55
CA SER A 102 -5.04 7.14 -9.83
C SER A 102 -5.25 7.34 -8.33
N ILE A 103 -5.19 6.27 -7.56
CA ILE A 103 -5.35 6.32 -6.10
C ILE A 103 -4.13 5.68 -5.44
N GLN A 104 -3.59 6.36 -4.45
CA GLN A 104 -2.67 5.78 -3.48
C GLN A 104 -3.46 5.53 -2.19
N LEU A 105 -3.44 4.30 -1.69
CA LEU A 105 -4.17 3.92 -0.49
C LEU A 105 -3.21 3.65 0.65
N ARG A 106 -3.50 4.24 1.81
CA ARG A 106 -2.92 3.80 3.07
C ARG A 106 -3.59 2.50 3.51
N PRO A 107 -2.83 1.46 3.91
CA PRO A 107 -3.37 0.21 4.40
C PRO A 107 -4.45 0.39 5.47
N GLY A 108 -5.59 -0.29 5.29
CA GLY A 108 -6.73 -0.27 6.21
C GLY A 108 -7.49 1.07 6.32
N VAL A 109 -7.10 2.12 5.58
CA VAL A 109 -7.87 3.38 5.50
C VAL A 109 -8.67 3.41 4.19
N PRO A 110 -10.01 3.28 4.24
CA PRO A 110 -10.84 3.39 3.04
C PRO A 110 -10.81 4.82 2.47
N GLN A 111 -10.98 4.93 1.16
CA GLN A 111 -11.18 6.18 0.43
C GLN A 111 -12.48 6.12 -0.35
N SER A 112 -13.20 7.24 -0.40
CA SER A 112 -14.47 7.35 -1.12
C SER A 112 -14.42 8.49 -2.11
N PHE A 113 -14.92 8.26 -3.32
CA PHE A 113 -15.00 9.28 -4.36
C PHE A 113 -16.32 9.20 -5.13
N PRO A 114 -16.80 10.33 -5.68
CA PRO A 114 -18.00 10.36 -6.50
C PRO A 114 -17.70 9.82 -7.90
N LEU A 115 -18.56 8.92 -8.36
CA LEU A 115 -18.61 8.42 -9.73
C LEU A 115 -19.96 8.79 -10.32
N ASN A 116 -19.94 9.63 -11.36
CA ASN A 116 -21.15 9.90 -12.13
C ASN A 116 -21.35 8.82 -13.17
N ILE A 117 -22.57 8.32 -13.26
CA ILE A 117 -22.97 7.27 -14.21
C ILE A 117 -24.12 7.80 -15.05
N PHE A 118 -23.89 7.98 -16.34
CA PHE A 118 -24.89 8.40 -17.31
C PHE A 118 -25.29 7.20 -18.15
N MET A 119 -26.58 6.84 -18.12
CA MET A 119 -27.13 5.73 -18.89
C MET A 119 -28.04 6.27 -20.01
N PRO A 120 -28.21 5.52 -21.11
CA PRO A 120 -29.23 5.81 -22.10
C PRO A 120 -30.64 5.67 -21.49
N THR A 121 -31.58 6.52 -21.89
CA THR A 121 -32.97 6.52 -21.40
C THR A 121 -33.74 5.26 -21.82
N ASP A 122 -33.34 4.66 -22.94
CA ASP A 122 -34.18 3.72 -23.69
C ASP A 122 -33.91 2.25 -23.34
N GLN A 123 -32.95 1.95 -22.46
CA GLN A 123 -32.61 0.56 -22.13
C GLN A 123 -32.01 0.43 -20.72
N PRO A 124 -32.59 -0.41 -19.84
CA PRO A 124 -31.94 -0.77 -18.58
C PRO A 124 -30.77 -1.70 -18.89
N THR A 125 -29.56 -1.14 -19.02
CA THR A 125 -28.34 -1.94 -19.11
C THR A 125 -27.94 -2.36 -17.71
N ASP A 126 -27.85 -3.66 -17.46
CA ASP A 126 -27.19 -4.17 -16.25
C ASP A 126 -25.69 -3.83 -16.35
N LEU A 127 -25.16 -3.12 -15.34
CA LEU A 127 -23.77 -2.69 -15.35
C LEU A 127 -22.91 -3.75 -14.66
N THR A 128 -22.14 -4.48 -15.46
CA THR A 128 -21.08 -5.34 -14.96
C THR A 128 -19.76 -4.58 -14.95
N LEU A 129 -19.08 -4.54 -13.80
CA LEU A 129 -17.74 -3.97 -13.68
C LEU A 129 -16.70 -5.06 -13.94
N ASP A 130 -15.77 -4.78 -14.85
CA ASP A 130 -14.57 -5.60 -15.03
C ASP A 130 -13.57 -5.26 -13.91
N ILE A 131 -13.19 -6.28 -13.14
CA ILE A 131 -12.27 -6.18 -12.01
C ILE A 131 -10.99 -7.00 -12.24
N SER A 132 -10.75 -7.46 -13.47
CA SER A 132 -9.56 -8.26 -13.80
C SER A 132 -8.24 -7.52 -13.56
N ASP A 133 -8.24 -6.18 -13.70
CA ASP A 133 -7.08 -5.32 -13.48
C ASP A 133 -6.96 -4.81 -12.03
N VAL A 134 -7.81 -5.27 -11.11
CA VAL A 134 -7.76 -4.86 -9.70
C VAL A 134 -6.74 -5.74 -8.95
N PRO A 135 -5.70 -5.16 -8.32
CA PRO A 135 -4.72 -5.94 -7.58
C PRO A 135 -5.31 -6.72 -6.40
N ASP A 136 -4.69 -7.85 -6.07
CA ASP A 136 -5.04 -8.62 -4.88
C ASP A 136 -5.01 -7.77 -3.61
N GLY A 137 -6.00 -7.97 -2.74
CA GLY A 137 -6.13 -7.23 -1.49
C GLY A 137 -6.77 -5.84 -1.63
N VAL A 138 -7.19 -5.43 -2.84
CA VAL A 138 -7.99 -4.21 -3.06
C VAL A 138 -9.47 -4.56 -3.15
N ASN A 139 -10.27 -3.95 -2.29
CA ASN A 139 -11.73 -4.11 -2.28
C ASN A 139 -12.40 -2.82 -2.78
N ILE A 140 -13.27 -2.96 -3.78
CA ILE A 140 -14.08 -1.88 -4.34
C ILE A 140 -15.54 -2.12 -3.96
N THR A 141 -16.22 -1.11 -3.44
CA THR A 141 -17.63 -1.17 -3.04
C THR A 141 -18.38 0.02 -3.62
N LEU A 142 -19.49 -0.26 -4.31
CA LEU A 142 -20.43 0.78 -4.74
C LEU A 142 -21.61 0.80 -3.79
N ASN A 143 -21.81 1.92 -3.11
CA ASN A 143 -22.91 2.02 -2.16
C ASN A 143 -24.24 2.21 -2.90
N SER A 144 -24.97 1.12 -3.11
CA SER A 144 -26.27 1.08 -3.80
C SER A 144 -27.37 1.86 -3.07
N ALA A 145 -27.20 2.13 -1.75
CA ALA A 145 -28.19 2.82 -0.92
C ALA A 145 -28.45 4.28 -1.34
N ALA A 146 -27.50 4.94 -2.01
CA ALA A 146 -27.71 6.27 -2.56
C ALA A 146 -28.36 6.17 -3.94
N LYS A 147 -29.70 6.25 -4.03
CA LYS A 147 -30.48 6.25 -5.31
C LYS A 147 -30.17 7.44 -6.26
N GLY A 148 -29.05 8.13 -6.09
CA GLY A 148 -28.68 9.35 -6.82
C GLY A 148 -27.44 9.19 -7.70
N ASN A 149 -27.22 10.19 -8.54
CA ASN A 149 -26.01 10.41 -9.32
C ASN A 149 -25.41 11.74 -8.81
N PRO A 150 -24.15 11.80 -8.32
CA PRO A 150 -23.12 10.75 -8.33
C PRO A 150 -23.36 9.62 -7.33
N ARG A 151 -22.83 8.43 -7.67
CA ARG A 151 -22.70 7.28 -6.77
C ARG A 151 -21.37 7.38 -6.01
N LEU A 152 -21.36 7.03 -4.73
CA LEU A 152 -20.10 6.94 -3.98
C LEU A 152 -19.47 5.57 -4.17
N VAL A 153 -18.25 5.57 -4.69
CA VAL A 153 -17.38 4.40 -4.81
C VAL A 153 -16.40 4.46 -3.65
N GLN A 154 -16.34 3.39 -2.87
CA GLN A 154 -15.40 3.23 -1.78
C GLN A 154 -14.36 2.18 -2.17
N VAL A 155 -13.09 2.51 -1.99
CA VAL A 155 -11.96 1.62 -2.23
C VAL A 155 -11.14 1.50 -0.96
N ARG A 156 -10.71 0.29 -0.63
CA ARG A 156 -9.84 0.04 0.53
C ARG A 156 -8.89 -1.10 0.21
N THR A 157 -7.71 -1.10 0.83
CA THR A 157 -6.87 -2.29 0.86
C THR A 157 -7.12 -3.08 2.14
N THR A 158 -6.87 -4.37 2.11
CA THR A 158 -6.70 -5.16 3.33
C THR A 158 -5.45 -4.70 4.08
N LEU A 159 -5.45 -4.96 5.39
CA LEU A 159 -4.24 -4.90 6.21
C LEU A 159 -3.37 -6.13 5.91
#